data_AF-A0A4V4LDE8-F1
#
_entry.id   AF-A0A4V4LDE8-F1
#
_cell.length_a   1.000
_cell.length_b   1.000
_cell.length_c   1.000
_cell.angle_alpha   90.00
_cell.angle_beta   90.00
_cell.angle_gamma   90.00
#
_symmetry.space_group_name_H-M   'P 1'
#
loop_
_entity.id
_entity.type
_entity.pdbx_description
1 polymer ?
#
loop_
_entity_poly.entity_id
_entity_poly.type
_entity_poly.pdbx_seq_one_letter_code
_entity_poly.pdbx_strand_id
1 'polypeptide(L)'
;MASWNPLPNSAHDLRSHLATFAVVVGISHMTNTPDTVVGWLSIAVTTVGLTTLISGFSAVTDMLDPFHDTRSMLYLGVWSQRQPQFPFYKIVKPPPLGPVLAAHREGGFCGLKTVHLSRVPQGQAGLAGWVVLLSVVHQEAIKTSRTSSADSELEKGVVEPEEGIELKDLDSGDWGDLKTTPLTRRGASACITLNRATLMTMLALTNARPVYHHSDAAGHRVAYGCYSGQWRIDWPLGGPAIIHFEAHDSHSAGTDVYPSSFERRVAPCMESMAGIVSSESNPTFKVAFSGRKRPGRYILKFVPKGFPGAHSGRHLYNMLGGRVYEVDWLRADLLQPHDPDPEDALKLILDSTETDKKVEMFVGKEEQKVLAQALDFFPWSSLSYSIHRGLRDILVAFSKSRMNRHRAELANILHNAVKQHATELETKGWESKFVSDYMADMAAAAVSAGKGDSGDSVRVVTDIAMCIAQTSDAKKLDVTEYWTSEREILGTMDVVALVKCFILEWSTDFDYQMYHDLPLTMEFA
;
A
#
# COMPACT_ATOMS: atom_id res chain seq x y z
N MET A 1 30.81 -36.58 41.79
CA MET A 1 29.77 -37.39 42.46
C MET A 1 28.54 -37.38 41.57
N ALA A 2 28.14 -38.58 41.12
CA ALA A 2 26.88 -38.99 40.46
C ALA A 2 26.35 -38.17 39.25
N SER A 3 25.78 -38.72 38.18
CA SER A 3 25.91 -39.94 37.36
C SER A 3 24.63 -40.02 36.51
N TRP A 4 24.78 -40.16 35.17
CA TRP A 4 23.95 -40.95 34.25
C TRP A 4 22.50 -40.46 33.95
N ASN A 5 22.19 -39.94 32.74
CA ASN A 5 21.92 -40.57 31.40
C ASN A 5 20.46 -41.07 31.22
N PRO A 6 19.84 -41.11 30.00
CA PRO A 6 20.48 -41.13 28.66
C PRO A 6 19.81 -40.33 27.51
N LEU A 7 20.57 -40.26 26.40
CA LEU A 7 20.18 -39.94 25.02
C LEU A 7 19.12 -40.92 24.46
N PRO A 8 18.29 -40.52 23.48
CA PRO A 8 17.31 -41.40 22.86
C PRO A 8 17.94 -42.38 21.85
N ASN A 9 17.57 -43.65 21.98
CA ASN A 9 17.97 -44.80 21.15
C ASN A 9 17.37 -44.74 19.74
N SER A 10 17.89 -43.94 18.81
CA SER A 10 17.48 -43.98 17.40
C SER A 10 18.34 -44.91 16.51
N ALA A 11 19.47 -45.41 17.02
CA ALA A 11 20.35 -46.32 16.27
C ALA A 11 19.96 -47.80 16.38
N HIS A 12 19.09 -48.16 17.32
CA HIS A 12 18.66 -49.56 17.54
C HIS A 12 17.46 -49.98 16.67
N ASP A 13 16.63 -49.03 16.22
CA ASP A 13 15.47 -49.33 15.37
C ASP A 13 15.85 -49.60 13.90
N LEU A 14 16.91 -48.96 13.39
CA LEU A 14 17.36 -49.16 12.01
C LEU A 14 17.90 -50.58 11.77
N ARG A 15 18.52 -51.20 12.78
CA ARG A 15 18.97 -52.60 12.73
C ARG A 15 17.83 -53.60 12.87
N SER A 16 16.75 -53.24 13.58
CA SER A 16 15.56 -54.08 13.73
C SER A 16 14.79 -54.17 12.39
N HIS A 17 14.66 -53.05 11.66
CA HIS A 17 14.04 -53.03 10.35
C HIS A 17 14.87 -53.73 9.25
N LEU A 18 16.22 -53.69 9.35
CA LEU A 18 17.11 -54.45 8.46
C LEU A 18 17.13 -55.95 8.75
N ALA A 19 16.92 -56.38 10.00
CA ALA A 19 16.85 -57.80 10.37
C ALA A 19 15.56 -58.47 9.88
N THR A 20 14.43 -57.74 9.90
CA THR A 20 13.15 -58.22 9.34
C THR A 20 13.21 -58.38 7.82
N PHE A 21 14.11 -57.65 7.14
CA PHE A 21 14.37 -57.76 5.71
C PHE A 21 15.03 -59.10 5.30
N ALA A 22 15.84 -59.70 6.17
CA ALA A 22 16.44 -61.01 5.91
C ALA A 22 15.42 -62.16 5.99
N VAL A 23 14.31 -61.96 6.70
CA VAL A 23 13.26 -62.98 6.88
C VAL A 23 12.29 -63.00 5.69
N VAL A 24 12.05 -61.87 5.02
CA VAL A 24 11.12 -61.80 3.88
C VAL A 24 11.79 -62.19 2.55
N VAL A 25 13.10 -61.93 2.38
CA VAL A 25 13.85 -62.37 1.19
C VAL A 25 14.20 -63.87 1.23
N GLY A 26 14.21 -64.48 2.43
CA GLY A 26 14.53 -65.90 2.62
C GLY A 26 13.42 -66.90 2.24
N ILE A 27 12.20 -66.44 1.90
CA ILE A 27 11.06 -67.34 1.62
C ILE A 27 10.88 -67.62 0.12
N SER A 28 11.60 -66.94 -0.79
CA SER A 28 11.43 -67.14 -2.24
C SER A 28 12.25 -68.28 -2.85
N HIS A 29 12.95 -69.10 -2.05
CA HIS A 29 13.83 -70.15 -2.59
C HIS A 29 13.40 -71.57 -2.22
N MET A 30 12.11 -71.89 -2.22
CA MET A 30 11.64 -73.28 -2.30
C MET A 30 10.15 -73.33 -2.62
N THR A 31 9.81 -73.51 -3.91
CA THR A 31 8.75 -74.40 -4.42
C THR A 31 8.50 -74.12 -5.90
N ASN A 32 8.79 -75.10 -6.75
CA ASN A 32 8.36 -75.15 -8.15
C ASN A 32 6.87 -75.53 -8.20
N THR A 33 5.98 -74.58 -8.51
CA THR A 33 4.70 -74.77 -9.25
C THR A 33 4.04 -73.41 -9.54
N PRO A 34 3.19 -73.28 -10.58
CA PRO A 34 2.82 -72.00 -11.18
C PRO A 34 1.64 -71.34 -10.44
N ASP A 35 1.91 -70.67 -9.33
CA ASP A 35 0.88 -69.91 -8.60
C ASP A 35 0.96 -68.41 -8.93
N THR A 36 0.19 -68.03 -9.95
CA THR A 36 -0.13 -66.62 -10.25
C THR A 36 -0.62 -65.86 -9.01
N VAL A 37 -1.33 -66.54 -8.10
CA VAL A 37 -1.84 -65.97 -6.84
C VAL A 37 -0.72 -65.54 -5.88
N VAL A 38 0.35 -66.34 -5.75
CA VAL A 38 1.51 -66.00 -4.89
C VAL A 38 2.31 -64.84 -5.48
N GLY A 39 2.41 -64.77 -6.82
CA GLY A 39 2.98 -63.61 -7.52
C GLY A 39 2.20 -62.31 -7.28
N TRP A 40 0.86 -62.35 -7.36
CA TRP A 40 0.00 -61.20 -7.07
C TRP A 40 0.05 -60.77 -5.60
N LEU A 41 0.09 -61.71 -4.66
CA LEU A 41 0.25 -61.43 -3.23
C LEU A 41 1.62 -60.80 -2.92
N SER A 42 2.69 -61.29 -3.54
CA SER A 42 4.03 -60.71 -3.36
C SER A 42 4.12 -59.30 -3.94
N ILE A 43 3.49 -59.04 -5.11
CA ILE A 43 3.39 -57.70 -5.69
C ILE A 43 2.55 -56.78 -4.79
N ALA A 44 1.41 -57.25 -4.27
CA ALA A 44 0.54 -56.46 -3.39
C ALA A 44 1.26 -56.11 -2.07
N VAL A 45 1.92 -57.08 -1.43
CA VAL A 45 2.69 -56.85 -0.19
C VAL A 45 3.87 -55.91 -0.44
N THR A 46 4.57 -56.05 -1.57
CA THR A 46 5.67 -55.14 -1.94
C THR A 46 5.15 -53.73 -2.23
N THR A 47 4.02 -53.60 -2.93
CA THR A 47 3.39 -52.30 -3.25
C THR A 47 2.87 -51.61 -1.99
N VAL A 48 2.23 -52.34 -1.08
CA VAL A 48 1.76 -51.84 0.23
C VAL A 48 2.95 -51.46 1.11
N GLY A 49 3.99 -52.29 1.16
CA GLY A 49 5.22 -51.99 1.90
C GLY A 49 5.94 -50.75 1.37
N LEU A 50 6.06 -50.60 0.05
CA LEU A 50 6.69 -49.46 -0.59
C LEU A 50 5.87 -48.18 -0.39
N THR A 51 4.54 -48.25 -0.51
CA THR A 51 3.66 -47.09 -0.25
C THR A 51 3.68 -46.67 1.22
N THR A 52 3.77 -47.61 2.15
CA THR A 52 3.89 -47.32 3.60
C THR A 52 5.25 -46.71 3.95
N LEU A 53 6.32 -47.16 3.30
CA LEU A 53 7.66 -46.56 3.44
C LEU A 53 7.72 -45.17 2.82
N ILE A 54 7.13 -44.97 1.64
CA ILE A 54 7.05 -43.67 0.96
C ILE A 54 6.22 -42.69 1.82
N SER A 55 5.10 -43.14 2.40
CA SER A 55 4.28 -42.29 3.27
C SER A 55 4.99 -41.95 4.59
N GLY A 56 5.64 -42.93 5.23
CA GLY A 56 6.44 -42.70 6.44
C GLY A 56 7.63 -41.77 6.20
N PHE A 57 8.32 -41.92 5.06
CA PHE A 57 9.42 -41.06 4.68
C PHE A 57 8.94 -39.63 4.37
N SER A 58 7.81 -39.49 3.67
CA SER A 58 7.15 -38.21 3.41
C SER A 58 6.78 -37.49 4.71
N ALA A 59 6.25 -38.21 5.71
CA ALA A 59 5.87 -37.63 6.99
C ALA A 59 7.09 -37.11 7.78
N VAL A 60 8.21 -37.83 7.76
CA VAL A 60 9.46 -37.40 8.41
C VAL A 60 10.06 -36.19 7.69
N THR A 61 10.06 -36.17 6.35
CA THR A 61 10.51 -35.00 5.59
C THR A 61 9.62 -33.77 5.82
N ASP A 62 8.33 -33.97 6.02
CA ASP A 62 7.39 -32.89 6.34
C ASP A 62 7.61 -32.33 7.73
N MET A 63 7.90 -33.18 8.72
CA MET A 63 8.21 -32.78 10.09
C MET A 63 9.55 -32.02 10.20
N LEU A 64 10.49 -32.30 9.29
CA LEU A 64 11.80 -31.63 9.24
C LEU A 64 11.80 -30.37 8.36
N ASP A 65 10.71 -30.08 7.66
CA ASP A 65 10.60 -28.92 6.77
C ASP A 65 10.44 -27.63 7.58
N PRO A 66 11.41 -26.70 7.51
CA PRO A 66 11.30 -25.46 8.27
C PRO A 66 10.14 -24.57 7.80
N PHE A 67 9.57 -24.80 6.63
CA PHE A 67 8.47 -24.01 6.09
C PHE A 67 7.12 -24.75 6.12
N HIS A 68 7.02 -25.88 6.84
CA HIS A 68 5.82 -26.74 6.84
C HIS A 68 4.51 -25.94 6.93
N ASP A 69 4.36 -25.10 7.95
CA ASP A 69 3.14 -24.31 8.20
C ASP A 69 2.92 -23.21 7.15
N THR A 70 3.99 -22.73 6.53
CA THR A 70 4.01 -21.59 5.61
C THR A 70 3.99 -21.99 4.13
N ARG A 71 3.93 -23.28 3.80
CA ARG A 71 3.79 -23.79 2.42
C ARG A 71 2.34 -23.99 2.00
N SER A 72 1.43 -23.97 2.96
CA SER A 72 0.03 -24.27 2.73
C SER A 72 -0.64 -23.26 1.79
N MET A 73 -1.68 -23.71 1.10
CA MET A 73 -2.59 -22.83 0.36
C MET A 73 -3.23 -21.78 1.26
N LEU A 74 -3.45 -22.11 2.54
CA LEU A 74 -3.94 -21.16 3.53
C LEU A 74 -2.95 -20.02 3.78
N TYR A 75 -1.64 -20.32 3.88
CA TYR A 75 -0.63 -19.28 4.14
C TYR A 75 -0.27 -18.47 2.88
N LEU A 76 -0.04 -19.14 1.76
CA LEU A 76 0.43 -18.51 0.51
C LEU A 76 -0.69 -18.05 -0.42
N GLY A 77 -1.94 -18.45 -0.17
CA GLY A 77 -3.06 -18.12 -1.05
C GLY A 77 -2.81 -18.57 -2.49
N VAL A 78 -3.11 -17.69 -3.45
CA VAL A 78 -2.85 -17.91 -4.89
C VAL A 78 -1.37 -18.21 -5.19
N TRP A 79 -0.43 -17.75 -4.37
CA TRP A 79 1.00 -18.05 -4.57
C TRP A 79 1.39 -19.49 -4.29
N SER A 80 0.52 -20.28 -3.64
CA SER A 80 0.72 -21.73 -3.48
C SER A 80 0.78 -22.46 -4.83
N GLN A 81 0.00 -21.99 -5.81
CA GLN A 81 -0.03 -22.57 -7.17
C GLN A 81 1.25 -22.27 -7.97
N ARG A 82 2.04 -21.28 -7.54
CA ARG A 82 3.28 -20.83 -8.18
C ARG A 82 4.52 -21.50 -7.60
N GLN A 83 4.34 -22.37 -6.60
CA GLN A 83 5.45 -23.08 -5.99
C GLN A 83 5.95 -24.17 -6.93
N PRO A 84 7.27 -24.32 -7.11
CA PRO A 84 7.81 -25.36 -7.96
C PRO A 84 7.42 -26.72 -7.40
N GLN A 85 6.89 -27.59 -8.25
CA GLN A 85 6.71 -28.99 -7.87
C GLN A 85 8.08 -29.60 -7.59
N PHE A 86 8.21 -30.30 -6.47
CA PHE A 86 9.41 -31.04 -6.12
C PHE A 86 9.08 -32.53 -5.96
N PRO A 87 9.99 -33.43 -6.35
CA PRO A 87 9.71 -34.85 -6.27
C PRO A 87 9.57 -35.33 -4.82
N PHE A 88 8.65 -36.28 -4.58
CA PHE A 88 8.37 -36.85 -3.25
C PHE A 88 9.58 -37.51 -2.59
N TYR A 89 10.62 -37.86 -3.36
CA TYR A 89 11.84 -38.52 -2.88
C TYR A 89 12.94 -37.53 -2.41
N LYS A 90 12.74 -36.21 -2.51
CA LYS A 90 13.70 -35.23 -1.98
C LYS A 90 13.54 -35.06 -0.48
N ILE A 91 14.63 -35.33 0.25
CA ILE A 91 14.68 -35.25 1.72
C ILE A 91 14.55 -33.79 2.22
N VAL A 92 15.14 -32.83 1.49
CA VAL A 92 15.11 -31.42 1.86
C VAL A 92 14.23 -30.67 0.86
N LYS A 93 13.10 -30.16 1.33
CA LYS A 93 12.23 -29.30 0.53
C LYS A 93 12.91 -27.93 0.33
N PRO A 94 13.02 -27.42 -0.92
CA PRO A 94 13.58 -26.08 -1.14
C PRO A 94 12.68 -25.04 -0.48
N PRO A 95 13.18 -23.88 -0.02
CA PRO A 95 12.32 -22.82 0.51
C PRO A 95 11.20 -22.47 -0.50
N PRO A 96 9.99 -22.13 -0.02
CA PRO A 96 8.96 -21.59 -0.91
C PRO A 96 9.47 -20.33 -1.60
N LEU A 97 8.90 -20.00 -2.75
CA LEU A 97 9.22 -18.83 -3.53
C LEU A 97 8.19 -17.72 -3.27
N GLY A 98 8.67 -16.50 -3.09
CA GLY A 98 7.85 -15.29 -3.03
C GLY A 98 8.24 -14.26 -4.09
N PRO A 99 7.43 -13.21 -4.27
CA PRO A 99 7.70 -12.15 -5.24
C PRO A 99 8.90 -11.30 -4.86
N VAL A 100 9.58 -10.78 -5.87
CA VAL A 100 10.50 -9.64 -5.74
C VAL A 100 9.69 -8.37 -5.91
N LEU A 101 9.41 -7.68 -4.81
CA LEU A 101 8.76 -6.38 -4.84
C LEU A 101 9.80 -5.27 -4.98
N ALA A 102 9.56 -4.35 -5.92
CA ALA A 102 10.42 -3.20 -6.13
C ALA A 102 9.59 -1.98 -6.51
N ALA A 103 9.97 -0.81 -5.98
CA ALA A 103 9.40 0.45 -6.42
C ALA A 103 10.50 1.45 -6.78
N HIS A 104 10.32 2.14 -7.90
CA HIS A 104 11.23 3.16 -8.40
C HIS A 104 10.45 4.23 -9.18
N ARG A 105 10.90 5.49 -9.17
CA ARG A 105 10.17 6.59 -9.81
C ARG A 105 9.93 6.35 -11.30
N GLU A 106 10.96 5.95 -12.04
CA GLU A 106 10.84 5.74 -13.49
C GLU A 106 10.09 4.43 -13.83
N GLY A 107 10.28 3.38 -13.03
CA GLY A 107 9.76 2.03 -13.27
C GLY A 107 8.43 1.72 -12.57
N GLY A 108 7.94 2.62 -11.73
CA GLY A 108 6.72 2.42 -10.95
C GLY A 108 6.86 1.36 -9.85
N PHE A 109 5.73 0.78 -9.46
CA PHE A 109 5.65 -0.33 -8.51
C PHE A 109 5.59 -1.64 -9.30
N CYS A 110 6.60 -2.48 -9.13
CA CYS A 110 6.77 -3.75 -9.83
C CYS A 110 6.63 -3.65 -11.36
N GLY A 111 7.13 -2.54 -11.95
CA GLY A 111 7.08 -2.29 -13.39
C GLY A 111 5.89 -1.43 -13.84
N LEU A 112 4.95 -1.12 -12.94
CA LEU A 112 3.72 -0.40 -13.27
C LEU A 112 3.72 1.01 -12.71
N LYS A 113 3.57 2.00 -13.60
CA LYS A 113 3.46 3.43 -13.21
C LYS A 113 2.14 3.76 -12.51
N THR A 114 1.12 2.94 -12.78
CA THR A 114 -0.22 3.05 -12.26
C THR A 114 -0.65 1.67 -11.76
N VAL A 115 -1.23 1.62 -10.58
CA VAL A 115 -1.82 0.43 -9.96
C VAL A 115 -3.23 0.75 -9.50
N HIS A 116 -4.03 -0.25 -9.19
CA HIS A 116 -5.37 -0.09 -8.63
C HIS A 116 -5.40 -0.59 -7.20
N LEU A 117 -5.98 0.19 -6.28
CA LEU A 117 -6.13 -0.21 -4.89
C LEU A 117 -7.57 -0.59 -4.59
N SER A 118 -7.75 -1.73 -3.91
CA SER A 118 -9.02 -2.11 -3.28
C SER A 118 -8.95 -1.88 -1.77
N ARG A 119 -10.13 -1.68 -1.15
CA ARG A 119 -10.26 -1.57 0.30
C ARG A 119 -10.05 -2.92 0.98
N VAL A 120 -10.65 -3.96 0.39
CA VAL A 120 -10.61 -5.34 0.89
C VAL A 120 -9.79 -6.23 -0.04
N PRO A 121 -9.06 -7.22 0.51
CA PRO A 121 -8.42 -8.29 -0.24
C PRO A 121 -9.36 -8.96 -1.25
N GLN A 122 -8.86 -9.25 -2.44
CA GLN A 122 -9.59 -10.04 -3.44
C GLN A 122 -9.01 -11.45 -3.59
N GLY A 123 -9.89 -12.41 -3.89
CA GLY A 123 -9.52 -13.81 -4.07
C GLY A 123 -8.98 -14.46 -2.80
N GLN A 124 -8.18 -15.53 -2.96
CA GLN A 124 -7.56 -16.25 -1.84
C GLN A 124 -6.26 -15.56 -1.44
N ALA A 125 -6.37 -14.52 -0.62
CA ALA A 125 -5.27 -13.64 -0.20
C ALA A 125 -4.22 -14.31 0.71
N GLY A 126 -4.46 -15.52 1.21
CA GLY A 126 -3.55 -16.18 2.14
C GLY A 126 -3.39 -15.42 3.47
N LEU A 127 -2.34 -15.76 4.24
CA LEU A 127 -2.05 -15.16 5.54
C LEU A 127 -0.73 -14.38 5.57
N ALA A 128 0.18 -14.62 4.63
CA ALA A 128 1.42 -13.85 4.54
C ALA A 128 1.12 -12.39 4.16
N GLY A 129 1.69 -11.42 4.88
CA GLY A 129 1.35 -10.01 4.71
C GLY A 129 1.67 -9.48 3.32
N TRP A 130 2.73 -9.98 2.68
CA TRP A 130 3.05 -9.65 1.29
C TRP A 130 2.04 -10.25 0.28
N VAL A 131 1.40 -11.38 0.58
CA VAL A 131 0.32 -11.91 -0.28
C VAL A 131 -0.93 -11.05 -0.09
N VAL A 132 -1.27 -10.74 1.17
CA VAL A 132 -2.41 -9.87 1.49
C VAL A 132 -2.26 -8.52 0.82
N LEU A 133 -1.06 -7.91 0.83
CA LEU A 133 -0.80 -6.67 0.11
C LEU A 133 -1.07 -6.80 -1.39
N LEU A 134 -0.55 -7.86 -2.04
CA LEU A 134 -0.77 -8.08 -3.48
C LEU A 134 -2.20 -8.48 -3.84
N SER A 135 -3.05 -8.75 -2.84
CA SER A 135 -4.48 -8.93 -3.01
C SER A 135 -5.30 -7.65 -2.84
N VAL A 136 -4.66 -6.55 -2.41
CA VAL A 136 -5.27 -5.21 -2.35
C VAL A 136 -4.67 -4.23 -3.36
N VAL A 137 -3.46 -4.50 -3.87
CA VAL A 137 -2.84 -3.77 -4.98
C VAL A 137 -2.97 -4.62 -6.25
N HIS A 138 -3.60 -4.08 -7.29
CA HIS A 138 -3.91 -4.77 -8.56
C HIS A 138 -3.23 -4.05 -9.73
N GLN A 139 -2.94 -4.75 -10.84
CA GLN A 139 -2.42 -4.08 -12.03
C GLN A 139 -3.55 -3.33 -12.73
N GLU A 140 -4.72 -3.96 -12.84
CA GLU A 140 -5.91 -3.40 -13.49
C GLU A 140 -7.06 -3.10 -12.52
N ALA A 141 -8.03 -2.32 -13.01
CA ALA A 141 -9.25 -2.01 -12.28
C ALA A 141 -10.10 -3.27 -12.11
N ILE A 142 -10.59 -3.52 -10.90
CA ILE A 142 -11.48 -4.64 -10.61
C ILE A 142 -12.86 -4.34 -11.20
N LYS A 143 -13.28 -5.12 -12.19
CA LYS A 143 -14.62 -5.04 -12.76
C LYS A 143 -15.59 -5.81 -11.87
N THR A 144 -16.44 -5.09 -11.15
CA THR A 144 -17.59 -5.71 -10.45
C THR A 144 -18.86 -5.42 -11.22
N SER A 145 -19.51 -6.46 -11.77
CA SER A 145 -20.93 -6.37 -12.11
C SER A 145 -21.73 -6.53 -10.82
N ARG A 146 -22.01 -5.44 -10.11
CA ARG A 146 -23.04 -5.46 -9.08
C ARG A 146 -24.39 -5.51 -9.81
N THR A 147 -24.95 -6.70 -10.01
CA THR A 147 -26.36 -6.81 -10.39
C THR A 147 -27.19 -6.26 -9.24
N SER A 148 -28.07 -5.31 -9.54
CA SER A 148 -29.00 -4.72 -8.59
C SER A 148 -29.91 -5.81 -8.01
N SER A 149 -29.59 -6.36 -6.84
CA SER A 149 -30.59 -7.03 -6.02
C SER A 149 -31.40 -5.94 -5.33
N ALA A 150 -32.49 -5.52 -5.98
CA ALA A 150 -33.60 -4.94 -5.25
C ALA A 150 -34.07 -5.98 -4.22
N ASP A 151 -34.34 -5.50 -3.01
CA ASP A 151 -34.88 -6.24 -1.86
C ASP A 151 -33.92 -7.16 -1.10
N SER A 152 -33.28 -6.61 -0.06
CA SER A 152 -33.28 -7.33 1.22
C SER A 152 -33.34 -6.31 2.37
N GLU A 153 -34.47 -6.35 3.08
CA GLU A 153 -34.68 -5.65 4.33
C GLU A 153 -33.68 -6.17 5.38
N LEU A 154 -33.26 -5.26 6.27
CA LEU A 154 -32.57 -5.62 7.50
C LEU A 154 -33.46 -6.57 8.32
N GLU A 155 -33.16 -7.86 8.34
CA GLU A 155 -33.57 -8.74 9.43
C GLU A 155 -32.37 -9.55 9.97
N LYS A 156 -32.22 -9.47 11.30
CA LYS A 156 -31.30 -10.29 12.07
C LYS A 156 -31.69 -11.75 11.94
N GLY A 157 -30.91 -12.52 11.19
CA GLY A 157 -30.95 -13.97 11.17
C GLY A 157 -29.55 -14.50 10.92
N VAL A 158 -29.13 -15.51 11.68
CA VAL A 158 -27.91 -16.27 11.41
C VAL A 158 -28.14 -16.98 10.07
N VAL A 159 -27.50 -16.50 9.00
CA VAL A 159 -27.57 -17.09 7.67
C VAL A 159 -26.23 -17.74 7.37
N GLU A 160 -26.26 -19.07 7.19
CA GLU A 160 -25.17 -19.85 6.62
C GLU A 160 -24.78 -19.29 5.23
N PRO A 161 -23.51 -19.41 4.81
CA PRO A 161 -23.08 -18.80 3.56
C PRO A 161 -23.83 -19.41 2.37
N GLU A 162 -24.71 -18.63 1.74
CA GLU A 162 -25.33 -19.00 0.48
C GLU A 162 -24.25 -19.15 -0.60
N GLU A 163 -24.12 -20.38 -1.11
CA GLU A 163 -23.42 -20.72 -2.34
C GLU A 163 -24.08 -19.98 -3.51
N GLY A 164 -23.38 -19.04 -4.15
CA GLY A 164 -24.00 -18.37 -5.30
C GLY A 164 -23.27 -17.19 -5.91
N ILE A 165 -21.94 -17.09 -5.81
CA ILE A 165 -21.16 -16.27 -6.74
C ILE A 165 -20.37 -17.26 -7.59
N GLU A 166 -20.71 -17.39 -8.87
CA GLU A 166 -19.86 -18.12 -9.81
C GLU A 166 -18.49 -17.41 -9.89
N LEU A 167 -17.56 -17.93 -9.10
CA LEU A 167 -16.17 -17.52 -8.91
C LEU A 167 -15.29 -17.89 -10.13
N LYS A 168 -15.83 -17.85 -11.35
CA LYS A 168 -15.13 -18.33 -12.56
C LYS A 168 -14.31 -17.27 -13.29
N ASP A 169 -14.52 -15.98 -13.02
CA ASP A 169 -13.82 -14.88 -13.71
C ASP A 169 -12.93 -14.01 -12.79
N LEU A 170 -12.68 -14.43 -11.55
CA LEU A 170 -11.55 -13.90 -10.77
C LEU A 170 -10.29 -14.66 -11.20
N ASP A 171 -9.87 -14.42 -12.44
CA ASP A 171 -8.59 -14.89 -12.95
C ASP A 171 -7.51 -14.59 -11.91
N SER A 172 -6.71 -15.61 -11.65
CA SER A 172 -5.56 -15.66 -10.76
C SER A 172 -4.86 -14.30 -10.61
N GLY A 173 -4.68 -13.84 -9.37
CA GLY A 173 -4.08 -12.54 -9.04
C GLY A 173 -3.05 -12.03 -10.06
N ASP A 174 -3.35 -10.85 -10.58
CA ASP A 174 -2.75 -10.10 -11.68
C ASP A 174 -1.20 -10.11 -11.70
N TRP A 175 -0.54 -10.40 -10.59
CA TRP A 175 0.92 -10.43 -10.41
C TRP A 175 1.65 -11.67 -10.95
N GLY A 176 1.09 -12.38 -11.95
CA GLY A 176 1.62 -13.65 -12.51
C GLY A 176 3.11 -13.64 -12.85
N ASP A 177 3.55 -12.54 -13.47
CA ASP A 177 4.86 -12.42 -14.09
C ASP A 177 5.96 -11.87 -13.17
N LEU A 178 5.66 -11.64 -11.88
CA LEU A 178 6.66 -11.14 -10.96
C LEU A 178 7.78 -12.16 -10.79
N LYS A 179 9.02 -11.67 -10.91
CA LYS A 179 10.22 -12.44 -10.58
C LYS A 179 10.09 -12.98 -9.15
N THR A 180 10.42 -14.25 -8.97
CA THR A 180 10.38 -14.89 -7.67
C THR A 180 11.77 -15.12 -7.08
N THR A 181 11.83 -15.20 -5.75
CA THR A 181 13.04 -15.49 -4.97
C THR A 181 12.70 -16.44 -3.82
N PRO A 182 13.63 -17.30 -3.37
CA PRO A 182 13.44 -18.10 -2.17
C PRO A 182 13.10 -17.22 -0.96
N LEU A 183 12.07 -17.63 -0.21
CA LEU A 183 11.64 -16.99 1.03
C LEU A 183 12.66 -17.25 2.15
N THR A 184 12.79 -16.28 3.04
CA THR A 184 13.59 -16.40 4.26
C THR A 184 12.68 -16.71 5.43
N ARG A 185 13.00 -17.74 6.21
CA ARG A 185 12.25 -18.04 7.44
C ARG A 185 12.66 -17.09 8.55
N ARG A 186 11.67 -16.43 9.16
CA ARG A 186 11.84 -15.64 10.40
C ARG A 186 10.77 -16.06 11.41
N GLY A 187 11.17 -16.85 12.41
CA GLY A 187 10.24 -17.44 13.36
C GLY A 187 9.21 -18.33 12.65
N ALA A 188 7.94 -17.96 12.77
CA ALA A 188 6.80 -18.63 12.13
C ALA A 188 6.46 -18.09 10.72
N SER A 189 7.14 -17.03 10.26
CA SER A 189 6.82 -16.36 9.00
C SER A 189 7.79 -16.72 7.88
N ALA A 190 7.27 -16.76 6.66
CA ALA A 190 8.05 -16.88 5.43
C ALA A 190 8.11 -15.52 4.73
N CYS A 191 9.27 -14.87 4.81
CA CYS A 191 9.45 -13.47 4.47
C CYS A 191 10.09 -13.27 3.09
N ILE A 192 9.69 -12.20 2.41
CA ILE A 192 10.45 -11.63 1.29
C ILE A 192 11.38 -10.52 1.81
N THR A 193 12.52 -10.32 1.15
CA THR A 193 13.39 -9.18 1.47
C THR A 193 12.90 -7.94 0.74
N LEU A 194 12.74 -6.85 1.48
CA LEU A 194 12.24 -5.57 0.98
C LEU A 194 13.23 -4.46 1.27
N ASN A 195 13.50 -3.58 0.30
CA ASN A 195 14.28 -2.38 0.55
C ASN A 195 13.41 -1.23 1.10
N ARG A 196 14.06 -0.31 1.82
CA ARG A 196 13.39 0.84 2.46
C ARG A 196 12.62 1.73 1.48
N ALA A 197 13.15 1.95 0.28
CA ALA A 197 12.49 2.79 -0.73
C ALA A 197 11.15 2.19 -1.20
N THR A 198 11.12 0.88 -1.37
CA THR A 198 9.92 0.12 -1.77
C THR A 198 8.89 0.17 -0.65
N LEU A 199 9.31 -0.01 0.62
CA LEU A 199 8.41 0.14 1.76
C LEU A 199 7.76 1.53 1.80
N MET A 200 8.56 2.59 1.75
CA MET A 200 8.06 3.97 1.78
C MET A 200 7.09 4.25 0.63
N THR A 201 7.35 3.68 -0.55
CA THR A 201 6.41 3.78 -1.67
C THR A 201 5.10 3.06 -1.40
N MET A 202 5.13 1.83 -0.87
CA MET A 202 3.90 1.09 -0.56
C MET A 202 3.08 1.78 0.54
N LEU A 203 3.74 2.37 1.53
CA LEU A 203 3.11 3.22 2.54
C LEU A 203 2.43 4.44 1.88
N ALA A 204 3.11 5.14 0.97
CA ALA A 204 2.53 6.30 0.27
C ALA A 204 1.38 5.89 -0.67
N LEU A 205 1.50 4.75 -1.37
CA LEU A 205 0.45 4.22 -2.26
C LEU A 205 -0.83 3.96 -1.47
N THR A 206 -0.72 3.27 -0.34
CA THR A 206 -1.84 2.91 0.54
C THR A 206 -2.34 4.05 1.43
N ASN A 207 -1.70 5.24 1.37
CA ASN A 207 -1.97 6.37 2.25
C ASN A 207 -1.84 5.98 3.73
N ALA A 208 -0.67 5.42 4.06
CA ALA A 208 -0.35 5.04 5.42
C ALA A 208 -0.06 6.28 6.28
N ARG A 209 -0.55 6.25 7.52
CA ARG A 209 -0.39 7.32 8.53
C ARG A 209 0.07 6.73 9.86
N PRO A 210 0.96 7.40 10.60
CA PRO A 210 1.41 6.91 11.90
C PRO A 210 0.24 6.78 12.88
N VAL A 211 0.11 5.61 13.52
CA VAL A 211 -0.88 5.34 14.58
C VAL A 211 -0.19 5.12 15.92
N TYR A 212 0.97 4.47 15.89
CA TYR A 212 1.74 4.14 17.07
C TYR A 212 3.22 4.18 16.74
N HIS A 213 4.03 4.73 17.64
CA HIS A 213 5.47 4.74 17.54
C HIS A 213 6.10 4.55 18.91
N HIS A 214 7.05 3.64 19.01
CA HIS A 214 7.79 3.34 20.22
C HIS A 214 9.23 2.95 19.87
N SER A 215 10.20 3.59 20.53
CA SER A 215 11.61 3.31 20.34
C SER A 215 12.32 3.41 21.69
N ASP A 216 12.84 2.28 22.18
CA ASP A 216 13.51 2.17 23.47
C ASP A 216 14.63 1.11 23.44
N ALA A 217 15.12 0.72 24.62
CA ALA A 217 16.16 -0.31 24.75
C ALA A 217 15.71 -1.71 24.27
N ALA A 218 14.40 -1.98 24.15
CA ALA A 218 13.87 -3.24 23.63
C ALA A 218 13.77 -3.25 22.09
N GLY A 219 13.91 -2.10 21.44
CA GLY A 219 13.92 -1.94 19.99
C GLY A 219 12.93 -0.89 19.50
N HIS A 220 12.70 -0.91 18.20
CA HIS A 220 11.80 0.02 17.50
C HIS A 220 10.53 -0.71 17.06
N ARG A 221 9.36 -0.14 17.35
CA ARG A 221 8.05 -0.64 16.93
C ARG A 221 7.20 0.50 16.44
N VAL A 222 6.61 0.34 15.27
CA VAL A 222 5.77 1.38 14.68
C VAL A 222 4.62 0.75 13.91
N ALA A 223 3.45 1.39 13.97
CA ALA A 223 2.27 0.96 13.24
C ALA A 223 1.69 2.11 12.43
N TYR A 224 1.24 1.80 11.22
CA TYR A 224 0.60 2.74 10.32
C TYR A 224 -0.73 2.20 9.84
N GLY A 225 -1.82 2.91 10.16
CA GLY A 225 -3.12 2.65 9.53
C GLY A 225 -3.09 3.17 8.10
N CYS A 226 -3.76 2.50 7.18
CA CYS A 226 -3.86 2.91 5.78
C CYS A 226 -5.26 2.62 5.25
N TYR A 227 -5.52 2.97 3.98
CA TYR A 227 -6.85 2.76 3.39
C TYR A 227 -7.28 1.29 3.39
N SER A 228 -6.35 0.37 3.12
CA SER A 228 -6.64 -1.06 2.92
C SER A 228 -6.33 -1.94 4.14
N GLY A 229 -5.85 -1.37 5.25
CA GLY A 229 -5.48 -2.15 6.44
C GLY A 229 -4.48 -1.44 7.34
N GLN A 230 -3.60 -2.21 7.97
CA GLN A 230 -2.57 -1.73 8.89
C GLN A 230 -1.20 -2.34 8.60
N TRP A 231 -0.19 -1.47 8.56
CA TRP A 231 1.22 -1.84 8.53
C TRP A 231 1.77 -1.88 9.96
N ARG A 232 2.60 -2.87 10.26
CA ARG A 232 3.39 -2.92 11.51
C ARG A 232 4.85 -3.20 11.17
N ILE A 233 5.76 -2.51 11.83
CA ILE A 233 7.20 -2.76 11.72
C ILE A 233 7.73 -3.02 13.12
N ASP A 234 8.30 -4.20 13.31
CA ASP A 234 8.97 -4.61 14.53
C ASP A 234 10.46 -4.78 14.26
N TRP A 235 11.28 -4.00 14.96
CA TRP A 235 12.72 -4.10 14.89
C TRP A 235 13.30 -4.29 16.29
N PRO A 236 13.41 -5.54 16.77
CA PRO A 236 13.99 -5.84 18.06
C PRO A 236 15.49 -5.53 18.06
N LEU A 237 16.02 -5.16 19.23
CA LEU A 237 17.46 -4.90 19.38
C LEU A 237 18.29 -6.13 18.96
N GLY A 238 19.26 -5.92 18.06
CA GLY A 238 20.14 -6.98 17.56
C GLY A 238 19.50 -7.97 16.58
N GLY A 239 18.23 -7.78 16.22
CA GLY A 239 17.51 -8.62 15.25
C GLY A 239 17.25 -7.93 13.91
N PRO A 240 16.67 -8.66 12.93
CA PRO A 240 16.19 -8.06 11.69
C PRO A 240 14.94 -7.22 11.95
N ALA A 241 14.75 -6.16 11.15
CA ALA A 241 13.49 -5.45 11.09
C ALA A 241 12.47 -6.25 10.26
N ILE A 242 11.31 -6.51 10.84
CA ILE A 242 10.23 -7.32 10.27
C ILE A 242 9.02 -6.42 10.01
N ILE A 243 8.50 -6.49 8.80
CA ILE A 243 7.31 -5.78 8.35
C ILE A 243 6.15 -6.77 8.33
N HIS A 244 4.99 -6.32 8.77
CA HIS A 244 3.72 -7.03 8.69
C HIS A 244 2.69 -6.12 8.02
N PHE A 245 1.76 -6.74 7.30
CA PHE A 245 0.59 -6.06 6.74
C PHE A 245 -0.64 -6.92 6.98
N GLU A 246 -1.66 -6.31 7.55
CA GLU A 246 -2.95 -6.95 7.83
C GLU A 246 -4.04 -6.11 7.19
N ALA A 247 -4.97 -6.76 6.48
CA ALA A 247 -6.14 -6.08 5.92
C ALA A 247 -7.14 -5.72 7.02
N HIS A 248 -8.03 -4.76 6.74
CA HIS A 248 -9.14 -4.45 7.66
C HIS A 248 -10.04 -5.67 7.87
N ASP A 249 -10.37 -5.95 9.12
CA ASP A 249 -11.33 -6.98 9.53
C ASP A 249 -12.78 -6.43 9.61
N SER A 250 -12.94 -5.10 9.62
CA SER A 250 -14.23 -4.42 9.72
C SER A 250 -14.99 -4.28 8.39
N HIS A 251 -14.42 -4.71 7.27
CA HIS A 251 -14.99 -4.53 5.94
C HIS A 251 -15.04 -5.86 5.18
N SER A 252 -16.13 -6.07 4.45
CA SER A 252 -16.30 -7.23 3.56
C SER A 252 -16.76 -6.75 2.18
N ALA A 253 -16.49 -7.53 1.14
CA ALA A 253 -16.92 -7.20 -0.23
C ALA A 253 -18.45 -7.02 -0.34
N GLY A 254 -19.22 -7.71 0.50
CA GLY A 254 -20.69 -7.64 0.54
C GLY A 254 -21.26 -6.44 1.30
N THR A 255 -20.47 -5.79 2.17
CA THR A 255 -20.93 -4.65 2.98
C THR A 255 -20.27 -3.32 2.59
N ASP A 256 -19.31 -3.33 1.68
CA ASP A 256 -18.55 -2.15 1.31
C ASP A 256 -19.33 -1.28 0.29
N VAL A 257 -19.63 -0.03 0.65
CA VAL A 257 -20.43 0.89 -0.18
C VAL A 257 -19.63 1.55 -1.31
N TYR A 258 -18.31 1.34 -1.31
CA TYR A 258 -17.36 1.99 -2.22
C TYR A 258 -17.13 1.12 -3.46
N PRO A 259 -16.63 1.72 -4.56
CA PRO A 259 -16.19 0.95 -5.72
C PRO A 259 -15.08 -0.03 -5.34
N SER A 260 -15.05 -1.16 -6.03
CA SER A 260 -14.12 -2.28 -5.83
C SER A 260 -12.64 -1.84 -5.80
N SER A 261 -12.27 -0.88 -6.64
CA SER A 261 -10.93 -0.31 -6.70
C SER A 261 -10.90 1.11 -7.24
N PHE A 262 -9.73 1.75 -7.14
CA PHE A 262 -9.45 3.06 -7.72
C PHE A 262 -7.99 3.17 -8.14
N GLU A 263 -7.73 4.07 -9.09
CA GLU A 263 -6.40 4.31 -9.63
C GLU A 263 -5.46 4.95 -8.60
N ARG A 264 -4.21 4.47 -8.54
CA ARG A 264 -3.10 5.10 -7.83
C ARG A 264 -1.85 5.17 -8.69
N ARG A 265 -1.34 6.39 -8.82
CA ARG A 265 -0.17 6.70 -9.64
C ARG A 265 1.08 6.79 -8.77
N VAL A 266 2.09 6.00 -9.12
CA VAL A 266 3.27 5.78 -8.29
C VAL A 266 4.16 7.02 -8.19
N ALA A 267 4.46 7.65 -9.34
CA ALA A 267 5.35 8.82 -9.36
C ALA A 267 4.78 10.02 -8.58
N PRO A 268 3.49 10.41 -8.71
CA PRO A 268 2.89 11.43 -7.87
C PRO A 268 2.97 11.15 -6.36
N CYS A 269 2.80 9.89 -5.93
CA CYS A 269 2.94 9.52 -4.53
C CYS A 269 4.38 9.73 -4.03
N MET A 270 5.37 9.29 -4.81
CA MET A 270 6.79 9.47 -4.48
C MET A 270 7.19 10.95 -4.44
N GLU A 271 6.74 11.74 -5.41
CA GLU A 271 7.07 13.17 -5.51
C GLU A 271 6.43 13.96 -4.38
N SER A 272 5.15 13.71 -4.07
CA SER A 272 4.45 14.35 -2.95
C SER A 272 5.12 14.05 -1.61
N MET A 273 5.57 12.80 -1.41
CA MET A 273 6.33 12.38 -0.23
C MET A 273 7.71 13.04 -0.15
N ALA A 274 8.37 13.27 -1.30
CA ALA A 274 9.66 13.96 -1.39
C ALA A 274 9.56 15.49 -1.37
N GLY A 275 8.33 16.04 -1.37
CA GLY A 275 8.08 17.48 -1.36
C GLY A 275 8.28 18.14 -2.71
N ILE A 276 7.94 17.45 -3.80
CA ILE A 276 8.06 17.90 -5.18
C ILE A 276 6.68 17.99 -5.82
N VAL A 277 6.43 19.07 -6.54
CA VAL A 277 5.36 19.16 -7.54
C VAL A 277 5.98 19.19 -8.92
N SER A 278 5.47 18.36 -9.82
CA SER A 278 5.89 18.32 -11.22
C SER A 278 4.69 18.18 -12.15
N SER A 279 4.87 18.52 -13.41
CA SER A 279 3.81 18.41 -14.43
C SER A 279 4.30 17.59 -15.62
N GLU A 280 3.54 16.57 -16.03
CA GLU A 280 3.80 15.87 -17.29
C GLU A 280 3.55 16.80 -18.49
N SER A 281 2.55 17.71 -18.39
CA SER A 281 2.20 18.68 -19.43
C SER A 281 3.23 19.81 -19.56
N ASN A 282 3.97 20.11 -18.48
CA ASN A 282 5.11 21.02 -18.50
C ASN A 282 6.32 20.36 -17.84
N PRO A 283 7.11 19.55 -18.58
CA PRO A 283 8.24 18.81 -18.03
C PRO A 283 9.35 19.70 -17.44
N THR A 284 9.37 20.99 -17.78
CA THR A 284 10.33 21.96 -17.22
C THR A 284 9.93 22.45 -15.84
N PHE A 285 8.65 22.32 -15.49
CA PHE A 285 8.17 22.67 -14.16
C PHE A 285 8.36 21.49 -13.21
N LYS A 286 9.35 21.61 -12.32
CA LYS A 286 9.59 20.67 -11.23
C LYS A 286 10.16 21.42 -10.05
N VAL A 287 9.35 21.63 -9.02
CA VAL A 287 9.71 22.46 -7.87
C VAL A 287 9.61 21.67 -6.58
N ALA A 288 10.68 21.74 -5.79
CA ALA A 288 10.73 21.20 -4.45
C ALA A 288 10.44 22.27 -3.39
N PHE A 289 9.89 21.84 -2.26
CA PHE A 289 9.56 22.70 -1.12
C PHE A 289 10.50 22.43 0.05
N SER A 290 10.87 23.48 0.77
CA SER A 290 11.58 23.32 2.05
C SER A 290 10.70 22.64 3.10
N GLY A 291 11.28 21.83 4.00
CA GLY A 291 10.56 21.21 5.11
C GLY A 291 10.04 22.22 6.14
N ARG A 292 9.08 21.78 6.98
CA ARG A 292 8.49 22.57 8.08
C ARG A 292 9.59 23.22 8.93
N LYS A 293 9.41 24.50 9.26
CA LYS A 293 10.44 25.31 9.95
C LYS A 293 10.15 25.44 11.43
N ARG A 294 11.21 25.68 12.21
CA ARG A 294 11.09 26.13 13.60
C ARG A 294 10.41 27.51 13.63
N PRO A 295 9.83 27.92 14.78
CA PRO A 295 9.22 29.23 14.93
C PRO A 295 10.17 30.35 14.51
N GLY A 296 9.65 31.35 13.79
CA GLY A 296 10.43 32.48 13.32
C GLY A 296 9.85 33.15 12.08
N ARG A 297 10.56 34.17 11.60
CA ARG A 297 10.27 34.93 10.38
C ARG A 297 11.14 34.42 9.24
N TYR A 298 10.54 34.03 8.13
CA TYR A 298 11.23 33.45 6.98
C TYR A 298 10.79 34.13 5.70
N ILE A 299 11.68 34.23 4.73
CA ILE A 299 11.35 34.61 3.35
C ILE A 299 11.51 33.40 2.43
N LEU A 300 10.50 33.15 1.59
CA LEU A 300 10.56 32.12 0.57
C LEU A 300 11.31 32.67 -0.65
N LYS A 301 12.29 31.92 -1.14
CA LYS A 301 13.08 32.25 -2.33
C LYS A 301 13.08 31.12 -3.33
N PHE A 302 12.84 31.46 -4.58
CA PHE A 302 12.99 30.54 -5.70
C PHE A 302 14.47 30.40 -6.07
N VAL A 303 14.96 29.16 -6.10
CA VAL A 303 16.33 28.82 -6.47
C VAL A 303 16.29 27.83 -7.64
N PRO A 304 16.60 28.28 -8.87
CA PRO A 304 16.65 27.41 -10.03
C PRO A 304 17.64 26.26 -9.82
N LYS A 305 17.21 25.03 -10.10
CA LYS A 305 17.99 23.79 -9.90
C LYS A 305 18.61 23.68 -8.50
N GLY A 306 17.98 24.30 -7.50
CA GLY A 306 18.52 24.44 -6.14
C GLY A 306 18.33 23.22 -5.24
N PHE A 307 17.55 22.23 -5.66
CA PHE A 307 17.18 21.09 -4.80
C PHE A 307 18.35 20.22 -4.29
N PRO A 308 19.53 20.13 -4.96
CA PRO A 308 20.69 19.48 -4.37
C PRO A 308 21.11 20.06 -3.00
N GLY A 309 20.74 21.31 -2.70
CA GLY A 309 20.95 21.97 -1.42
C GLY A 309 19.89 21.69 -0.34
N ALA A 310 18.80 20.99 -0.65
CA ALA A 310 17.72 20.71 0.29
C ALA A 310 18.08 19.52 1.22
N HIS A 311 18.36 19.79 2.49
CA HIS A 311 18.60 18.76 3.51
C HIS A 311 17.30 18.08 3.95
N SER A 312 16.87 17.05 3.20
CA SER A 312 15.98 15.94 3.59
C SER A 312 15.33 15.33 2.33
N GLY A 313 14.43 16.09 1.69
CA GLY A 313 13.65 15.66 0.52
C GLY A 313 14.54 15.14 -0.62
N ARG A 314 15.72 15.74 -0.82
CA ARG A 314 16.67 15.32 -1.87
C ARG A 314 17.14 13.87 -1.72
N HIS A 315 17.35 13.41 -0.48
CA HIS A 315 17.88 12.08 -0.20
C HIS A 315 16.84 11.02 -0.51
N LEU A 316 15.60 11.29 -0.09
CA LEU A 316 14.46 10.44 -0.40
C LEU A 316 14.19 10.40 -1.91
N TYR A 317 14.19 11.56 -2.57
CA TYR A 317 13.99 11.62 -4.01
C TYR A 317 15.06 10.84 -4.79
N ASN A 318 16.35 11.04 -4.48
CA ASN A 318 17.44 10.29 -5.10
C ASN A 318 17.32 8.77 -4.87
N MET A 319 16.97 8.35 -3.65
CA MET A 319 16.83 6.93 -3.32
C MET A 319 15.66 6.28 -4.09
N LEU A 320 14.63 7.05 -4.42
CA LEU A 320 13.52 6.60 -5.26
C LEU A 320 13.85 6.68 -6.77
N GLY A 321 15.07 7.07 -7.15
CA GLY A 321 15.46 7.21 -8.56
C GLY A 321 15.24 8.58 -9.18
N GLY A 322 14.90 9.58 -8.37
CA GLY A 322 14.73 10.95 -8.80
C GLY A 322 16.07 11.64 -9.12
N ARG A 323 16.03 12.62 -10.03
CA ARG A 323 17.20 13.39 -10.48
C ARG A 323 17.18 14.78 -9.85
N VAL A 324 17.88 14.97 -8.75
CA VAL A 324 17.81 16.22 -7.96
C VAL A 324 18.28 17.48 -8.70
N TYR A 325 19.16 17.35 -9.69
CA TYR A 325 19.73 18.48 -10.45
C TYR A 325 18.77 19.06 -11.51
N GLU A 326 17.62 18.40 -11.73
CA GLU A 326 16.54 18.87 -12.61
C GLU A 326 15.44 19.61 -11.83
N VAL A 327 15.60 19.79 -10.52
CA VAL A 327 14.53 20.25 -9.63
C VAL A 327 14.86 21.64 -9.07
N ASP A 328 13.99 22.59 -9.32
CA ASP A 328 14.01 23.91 -8.70
C ASP A 328 13.63 23.83 -7.22
N TRP A 329 13.94 24.86 -6.44
CA TRP A 329 13.71 24.81 -5.00
C TRP A 329 13.14 26.10 -4.44
N LEU A 330 12.00 25.98 -3.76
CA LEU A 330 11.45 27.00 -2.88
C LEU A 330 12.09 26.87 -1.49
N ARG A 331 13.15 27.64 -1.29
CA ARG A 331 13.96 27.67 -0.07
C ARG A 331 13.42 28.72 0.89
N ALA A 332 13.20 28.33 2.14
CA ALA A 332 12.88 29.27 3.20
C ALA A 332 14.16 29.74 3.91
N ASP A 333 14.48 31.02 3.77
CA ASP A 333 15.60 31.71 4.42
C ASP A 333 15.12 32.40 5.70
N LEU A 334 15.84 32.22 6.81
CA LEU A 334 15.52 32.87 8.08
C LEU A 334 15.84 34.38 8.00
N LEU A 335 14.87 35.22 8.36
CA LEU A 335 15.06 36.66 8.55
C LEU A 335 15.59 36.93 9.95
N GLN A 336 16.46 37.92 10.07
CA GLN A 336 16.93 38.37 11.38
C GLN A 336 15.83 39.14 12.12
N PRO A 337 15.85 39.16 13.47
CA PRO A 337 14.82 39.84 14.27
C PRO A 337 14.61 41.31 13.89
N HIS A 338 15.67 41.99 13.45
CA HIS A 338 15.67 43.40 13.09
C HIS A 338 15.46 43.67 11.60
N ASP A 339 15.36 42.63 10.77
CA ASP A 339 15.05 42.81 9.35
C ASP A 339 13.62 43.35 9.24
N PRO A 340 13.38 44.43 8.46
CA PRO A 340 12.03 44.89 8.19
C PRO A 340 11.23 43.79 7.47
N ASP A 341 9.91 43.83 7.58
CA ASP A 341 9.05 42.99 6.75
C ASP A 341 9.36 43.31 5.27
N PRO A 342 9.59 42.29 4.42
CA PRO A 342 9.83 42.53 3.01
C PRO A 342 8.66 43.27 2.36
N GLU A 343 8.94 44.39 1.70
CA GLU A 343 7.93 45.17 0.97
C GLU A 343 7.26 44.31 -0.10
N ASP A 344 5.96 44.52 -0.32
CA ASP A 344 5.14 43.82 -1.32
C ASP A 344 5.08 42.27 -1.18
N ALA A 345 5.54 41.71 -0.06
CA ALA A 345 5.47 40.27 0.17
C ALA A 345 4.15 39.84 0.81
N LEU A 346 3.60 38.73 0.33
CA LEU A 346 2.47 38.07 0.97
C LEU A 346 2.94 37.38 2.26
N LYS A 347 2.33 37.72 3.40
CA LYS A 347 2.60 37.06 4.68
C LYS A 347 1.69 35.84 4.86
N LEU A 348 2.29 34.66 4.95
CA LEU A 348 1.62 33.40 5.29
C LEU A 348 1.92 33.01 6.74
N ILE A 349 0.94 32.42 7.42
CA ILE A 349 1.09 31.86 8.76
C ILE A 349 1.05 30.34 8.66
N LEU A 350 2.18 29.69 8.98
CA LEU A 350 2.37 28.25 8.85
C LEU A 350 2.51 27.58 10.21
N ASP A 351 2.25 26.28 10.25
CA ASP A 351 2.63 25.44 11.40
C ASP A 351 4.15 25.35 11.53
N SER A 352 4.62 25.18 12.76
CA SER A 352 6.05 25.09 13.06
C SER A 352 6.44 23.70 13.56
N THR A 353 7.75 23.42 13.65
CA THR A 353 8.26 22.19 14.27
C THR A 353 8.00 22.13 15.77
N GLU A 354 7.62 23.24 16.39
CA GLU A 354 7.24 23.31 17.80
C GLU A 354 5.71 23.41 17.91
N THR A 355 5.12 22.55 18.73
CA THR A 355 3.68 22.50 18.98
C THR A 355 3.18 23.88 19.43
N ASP A 356 2.02 24.28 18.91
CA ASP A 356 1.34 25.56 19.20
C ASP A 356 2.09 26.85 18.83
N LYS A 357 3.24 26.74 18.17
CA LYS A 357 3.97 27.89 17.62
C LYS A 357 3.82 27.96 16.11
N LYS A 358 3.91 29.18 15.59
CA LYS A 358 3.73 29.48 14.16
C LYS A 358 5.00 30.02 13.52
N VAL A 359 5.05 29.88 12.21
CA VAL A 359 6.05 30.47 11.32
C VAL A 359 5.39 31.58 10.52
N GLU A 360 6.06 32.72 10.45
CA GLU A 360 5.69 33.79 9.52
C GLU A 360 6.54 33.63 8.27
N MET A 361 5.90 33.37 7.13
CA MET A 361 6.56 33.18 5.85
C MET A 361 6.18 34.31 4.90
N PHE A 362 7.15 35.10 4.48
CA PHE A 362 6.99 36.16 3.49
C PHE A 362 7.28 35.61 2.09
N VAL A 363 6.38 35.87 1.15
CA VAL A 363 6.45 35.33 -0.22
C VAL A 363 6.42 36.48 -1.23
N GLY A 364 7.52 36.64 -1.98
CA GLY A 364 7.62 37.65 -3.04
C GLY A 364 6.72 37.35 -4.24
N LYS A 365 6.53 38.33 -5.13
CA LYS A 365 5.63 38.21 -6.30
C LYS A 365 6.02 37.06 -7.23
N GLU A 366 7.31 36.81 -7.44
CA GLU A 366 7.77 35.70 -8.29
C GLU A 366 7.49 34.34 -7.64
N GLU A 367 7.79 34.19 -6.34
CA GLU A 367 7.46 32.97 -5.61
C GLU A 367 5.95 32.71 -5.54
N GLN A 368 5.12 33.76 -5.42
CA GLN A 368 3.66 33.62 -5.49
C GLN A 368 3.20 33.02 -6.82
N LYS A 369 3.81 33.39 -7.95
CA LYS A 369 3.52 32.78 -9.26
C LYS A 369 3.89 31.30 -9.28
N VAL A 370 5.04 30.94 -8.71
CA VAL A 370 5.49 29.54 -8.62
C VAL A 370 4.54 28.73 -7.72
N LEU A 371 4.09 29.28 -6.60
CA LEU A 371 3.10 28.64 -5.72
C LEU A 371 1.76 28.44 -6.42
N ALA A 372 1.28 29.43 -7.17
CA ALA A 372 0.06 29.34 -7.97
C ALA A 372 0.18 28.23 -9.03
N GLN A 373 1.27 28.22 -9.79
CA GLN A 373 1.55 27.16 -10.77
C GLN A 373 1.66 25.78 -10.12
N ALA A 374 2.26 25.68 -8.92
CA ALA A 374 2.35 24.42 -8.19
C ALA A 374 0.97 23.90 -7.76
N LEU A 375 0.04 24.77 -7.37
CA LEU A 375 -1.35 24.35 -7.10
C LEU A 375 -2.07 23.93 -8.39
N ASP A 376 -1.87 24.67 -9.47
CA ASP A 376 -2.45 24.36 -10.79
C ASP A 376 -1.94 23.02 -11.34
N PHE A 377 -0.70 22.64 -11.04
CA PHE A 377 -0.09 21.36 -11.43
C PHE A 377 -0.10 20.29 -10.33
N PHE A 378 -0.73 20.54 -9.18
CA PHE A 378 -0.78 19.53 -8.12
C PHE A 378 -1.51 18.27 -8.64
N PRO A 379 -0.95 17.06 -8.51
CA PRO A 379 -1.53 15.88 -9.15
C PRO A 379 -2.89 15.50 -8.55
N TRP A 380 -3.81 15.06 -9.41
CA TRP A 380 -5.10 14.50 -8.98
C TRP A 380 -4.92 13.14 -8.28
N SER A 381 -5.76 12.85 -7.29
CA SER A 381 -5.74 11.57 -6.58
C SER A 381 -7.09 11.26 -5.95
N SER A 382 -7.48 9.97 -5.98
CA SER A 382 -8.71 9.47 -5.32
C SER A 382 -8.57 9.32 -3.80
N LEU A 383 -7.38 9.50 -3.25
CA LEU A 383 -7.11 9.56 -1.81
C LEU A 383 -6.30 10.81 -1.49
N SER A 384 -6.22 11.16 -0.21
CA SER A 384 -5.22 12.11 0.22
C SER A 384 -3.80 11.57 0.05
N TYR A 385 -2.79 12.43 0.18
CA TYR A 385 -1.39 12.03 0.07
C TYR A 385 -0.77 11.85 1.44
N SER A 386 0.10 10.84 1.59
CA SER A 386 1.16 10.89 2.59
C SER A 386 2.23 11.87 2.09
N ILE A 387 2.24 13.08 2.63
CA ILE A 387 2.86 14.25 1.98
C ILE A 387 3.98 14.88 2.81
N HIS A 388 4.94 15.48 2.12
CA HIS A 388 5.99 16.28 2.75
C HIS A 388 5.40 17.51 3.46
N ARG A 389 5.64 17.60 4.76
CA ARG A 389 5.03 18.60 5.68
C ARG A 389 5.13 20.02 5.16
N GLY A 390 6.34 20.46 4.77
CA GLY A 390 6.55 21.84 4.32
C GLY A 390 5.90 22.17 2.98
N LEU A 391 5.75 21.18 2.07
CA LEU A 391 4.99 21.37 0.83
C LEU A 391 3.52 21.65 1.18
N ARG A 392 2.93 20.77 2.01
CA ARG A 392 1.54 20.89 2.46
C ARG A 392 1.29 22.22 3.14
N ASP A 393 2.10 22.56 4.15
CA ASP A 393 1.87 23.77 4.95
C ASP A 393 1.91 25.04 4.10
N ILE A 394 2.90 25.16 3.21
CA ILE A 394 3.08 26.34 2.36
C ILE A 394 1.91 26.46 1.38
N LEU A 395 1.57 25.38 0.66
CA LEU A 395 0.52 25.41 -0.35
C LEU A 395 -0.87 25.60 0.27
N VAL A 396 -1.18 24.94 1.40
CA VAL A 396 -2.45 25.14 2.12
C VAL A 396 -2.56 26.57 2.64
N ALA A 397 -1.50 27.13 3.23
CA ALA A 397 -1.56 28.50 3.71
C ALA A 397 -1.71 29.52 2.57
N PHE A 398 -1.06 29.28 1.43
CA PHE A 398 -1.16 30.12 0.25
C PHE A 398 -2.57 30.10 -0.37
N SER A 399 -3.20 28.93 -0.46
CA SER A 399 -4.54 28.78 -1.05
C SER A 399 -5.69 29.16 -0.11
N LYS A 400 -5.45 29.21 1.21
CA LYS A 400 -6.48 29.25 2.25
C LYS A 400 -7.55 30.32 2.06
N SER A 401 -7.16 31.57 1.82
CA SER A 401 -8.11 32.68 1.69
C SER A 401 -9.08 32.46 0.54
N ARG A 402 -8.56 32.02 -0.60
CA ARG A 402 -9.31 31.77 -1.82
C ARG A 402 -10.16 30.51 -1.74
N MET A 403 -9.61 29.41 -1.21
CA MET A 403 -10.38 28.20 -0.92
C MET A 403 -11.56 28.50 0.01
N ASN A 404 -11.34 29.26 1.09
CA ASN A 404 -12.40 29.61 2.03
C ASN A 404 -13.48 30.52 1.44
N ARG A 405 -13.14 31.39 0.47
CA ARG A 405 -14.13 32.22 -0.23
C ARG A 405 -15.16 31.38 -0.97
N HIS A 406 -14.72 30.27 -1.59
CA HIS A 406 -15.57 29.40 -2.41
C HIS A 406 -16.01 28.12 -1.69
N ARG A 407 -15.62 27.89 -0.43
CA ARG A 407 -15.84 26.62 0.26
C ARG A 407 -17.32 26.24 0.35
N ALA A 408 -18.18 27.19 0.69
CA ALA A 408 -19.62 26.96 0.79
C ALA A 408 -20.25 26.70 -0.59
N GLU A 409 -19.80 27.44 -1.61
CA GLU A 409 -20.23 27.25 -3.00
C GLU A 409 -19.82 25.86 -3.52
N LEU A 410 -18.56 25.46 -3.29
CA LEU A 410 -18.04 24.14 -3.65
C LEU A 410 -18.83 23.01 -2.96
N ALA A 411 -19.10 23.14 -1.66
CA ALA A 411 -19.88 22.16 -0.92
C ALA A 411 -21.29 21.99 -1.54
N ASN A 412 -21.94 23.09 -1.90
CA ASN A 412 -23.25 23.06 -2.56
C ASN A 412 -23.18 22.48 -3.99
N ILE A 413 -22.14 22.79 -4.76
CA ILE A 413 -21.94 22.22 -6.10
C ILE A 413 -21.82 20.69 -6.00
N LEU A 414 -20.97 20.19 -5.10
CA LEU A 414 -20.77 18.75 -4.92
C LEU A 414 -22.04 18.06 -4.41
N HIS A 415 -22.75 18.67 -3.46
CA HIS A 415 -24.01 18.15 -2.94
C HIS A 415 -25.04 17.95 -4.05
N ASN A 416 -25.28 18.99 -4.86
CA ASN A 416 -26.24 18.95 -5.96
C ASN A 416 -25.81 18.00 -7.08
N ALA A 417 -24.50 17.85 -7.32
CA ALA A 417 -23.97 16.99 -8.37
C ALA A 417 -24.25 15.50 -8.12
N VAL A 418 -24.33 15.04 -6.87
CA VAL A 418 -24.63 13.62 -6.56
C VAL A 418 -25.94 13.19 -7.20
N LYS A 419 -27.00 13.98 -7.08
CA LYS A 419 -28.29 13.66 -7.69
C LYS A 419 -28.24 13.69 -9.21
N GLN A 420 -27.46 14.60 -9.79
CA GLN A 420 -27.33 14.77 -11.24
C GLN A 420 -26.54 13.62 -11.88
N HIS A 421 -25.55 13.09 -11.17
CA HIS A 421 -24.62 12.06 -11.65
C HIS A 421 -24.81 10.71 -10.94
N ALA A 422 -25.97 10.47 -10.31
CA ALA A 422 -26.22 9.25 -9.53
C ALA A 422 -25.95 7.97 -10.34
N THR A 423 -26.47 7.89 -11.56
CA THR A 423 -26.25 6.73 -12.45
C THR A 423 -24.77 6.51 -12.80
N GLU A 424 -23.99 7.59 -12.96
CA GLU A 424 -22.55 7.49 -13.25
C GLU A 424 -21.78 6.96 -12.03
N LEU A 425 -22.13 7.44 -10.83
CA LEU A 425 -21.55 6.99 -9.57
C LEU A 425 -21.88 5.51 -9.31
N GLU A 426 -23.13 5.10 -9.50
CA GLU A 426 -23.55 3.69 -9.40
C GLU A 426 -22.83 2.81 -10.43
N THR A 427 -22.71 3.28 -11.67
CA THR A 427 -21.98 2.57 -12.74
C THR A 427 -20.49 2.40 -12.39
N LYS A 428 -19.91 3.37 -11.68
CA LYS A 428 -18.54 3.28 -11.16
C LYS A 428 -18.40 2.26 -10.03
N GLY A 429 -19.51 1.79 -9.44
CA GLY A 429 -19.55 0.73 -8.43
C GLY A 429 -19.92 1.20 -7.02
N TRP A 430 -20.30 2.47 -6.85
CA TRP A 430 -20.87 2.95 -5.59
C TRP A 430 -22.22 2.26 -5.32
N GLU A 431 -22.49 1.96 -4.06
CA GLU A 431 -23.76 1.35 -3.66
C GLU A 431 -24.91 2.38 -3.77
N SER A 432 -26.01 1.97 -4.41
CA SER A 432 -27.12 2.87 -4.78
C SER A 432 -27.73 3.61 -3.59
N LYS A 433 -28.00 2.91 -2.49
CA LYS A 433 -28.59 3.53 -1.29
C LYS A 433 -27.62 4.52 -0.64
N PHE A 434 -26.31 4.23 -0.67
CA PHE A 434 -25.30 5.16 -0.21
C PHE A 434 -25.25 6.44 -1.07
N VAL A 435 -25.35 6.31 -2.39
CA VAL A 435 -25.43 7.44 -3.32
C VAL A 435 -26.68 8.28 -3.04
N SER A 436 -27.84 7.64 -2.86
CA SER A 436 -29.11 8.35 -2.64
C SER A 436 -29.22 9.03 -1.28
N ASP A 437 -28.75 8.36 -0.22
CA ASP A 437 -29.09 8.74 1.16
C ASP A 437 -27.97 9.50 1.89
N TYR A 438 -26.70 9.28 1.53
CA TYR A 438 -25.57 9.73 2.36
C TYR A 438 -24.46 10.48 1.62
N MET A 439 -24.21 10.15 0.35
CA MET A 439 -23.02 10.64 -0.36
C MET A 439 -22.97 12.18 -0.47
N ALA A 440 -24.10 12.82 -0.77
CA ALA A 440 -24.19 14.28 -0.93
C ALA A 440 -23.83 15.02 0.36
N ASP A 441 -24.40 14.60 1.49
CA ASP A 441 -24.16 15.21 2.79
C ASP A 441 -22.73 14.95 3.26
N MET A 442 -22.19 13.76 3.01
CA MET A 442 -20.80 13.44 3.33
C MET A 442 -19.82 14.34 2.55
N ALA A 443 -20.06 14.55 1.26
CA ALA A 443 -19.22 15.42 0.43
C ALA A 443 -19.25 16.88 0.92
N ALA A 444 -20.45 17.42 1.15
CA ALA A 444 -20.65 18.78 1.61
C ALA A 444 -20.03 19.02 3.00
N ALA A 445 -20.23 18.07 3.93
CA ALA A 445 -19.67 18.12 5.27
C ALA A 445 -18.13 18.07 5.25
N ALA A 446 -17.55 17.18 4.43
CA ALA A 446 -16.10 17.06 4.30
C ALA A 446 -15.46 18.36 3.78
N VAL A 447 -16.01 18.95 2.71
CA VAL A 447 -15.51 20.22 2.19
C VAL A 447 -15.66 21.35 3.20
N SER A 448 -16.80 21.41 3.89
CA SER A 448 -17.08 22.45 4.89
C SER A 448 -16.17 22.37 6.12
N ALA A 449 -15.73 21.16 6.50
CA ALA A 449 -14.86 20.96 7.66
C ALA A 449 -13.48 21.63 7.51
N GLY A 450 -12.98 21.78 6.28
CA GLY A 450 -11.70 22.42 5.97
C GLY A 450 -10.44 21.70 6.47
N LYS A 451 -10.60 20.59 7.19
CA LYS A 451 -9.55 19.65 7.57
C LYS A 451 -10.19 18.30 7.92
N GLY A 452 -9.42 17.24 7.75
CA GLY A 452 -9.82 15.88 8.12
C GLY A 452 -8.74 14.87 7.75
N ASP A 453 -8.99 13.60 8.09
CA ASP A 453 -8.06 12.50 7.88
C ASP A 453 -8.75 11.22 7.35
N SER A 454 -10.02 11.34 6.92
CA SER A 454 -10.76 10.21 6.35
C SER A 454 -10.50 10.06 4.85
N GLY A 455 -9.86 8.95 4.47
CA GLY A 455 -9.68 8.60 3.06
C GLY A 455 -11.01 8.35 2.34
N ASP A 456 -12.02 7.88 3.06
CA ASP A 456 -13.37 7.64 2.54
C ASP A 456 -14.04 8.93 2.07
N SER A 457 -13.99 9.98 2.90
CA SER A 457 -14.54 11.29 2.55
C SER A 457 -13.82 11.90 1.35
N VAL A 458 -12.50 11.73 1.27
CA VAL A 458 -11.72 12.20 0.12
C VAL A 458 -12.17 11.50 -1.15
N ARG A 459 -12.32 10.17 -1.10
CA ARG A 459 -12.75 9.37 -2.25
C ARG A 459 -14.13 9.79 -2.76
N VAL A 460 -15.08 10.03 -1.86
CA VAL A 460 -16.42 10.56 -2.20
C VAL A 460 -16.31 11.90 -2.94
N VAL A 461 -15.60 12.87 -2.37
CA VAL A 461 -15.47 14.21 -2.96
C VAL A 461 -14.80 14.14 -4.34
N THR A 462 -13.75 13.33 -4.48
CA THR A 462 -13.01 13.21 -5.74
C THR A 462 -13.82 12.52 -6.81
N ASP A 463 -14.61 11.50 -6.48
CA ASP A 463 -15.41 10.78 -7.48
C ASP A 463 -16.55 11.65 -8.01
N ILE A 464 -17.21 12.44 -7.15
CA ILE A 464 -18.22 13.43 -7.59
C ILE A 464 -17.58 14.46 -8.52
N ALA A 465 -16.41 14.98 -8.17
CA ALA A 465 -15.71 15.96 -8.98
C ALA A 465 -15.26 15.40 -10.34
N MET A 466 -14.90 14.11 -10.42
CA MET A 466 -14.64 13.44 -11.69
C MET A 466 -15.90 13.34 -12.57
N CYS A 467 -17.06 13.07 -11.98
CA CYS A 467 -18.35 13.11 -12.69
C CYS A 467 -18.67 14.52 -13.22
N ILE A 468 -18.49 15.56 -12.40
CA ILE A 468 -18.65 16.97 -12.84
C ILE A 468 -17.72 17.29 -14.01
N ALA A 469 -16.48 16.78 -13.96
CA ALA A 469 -15.51 16.94 -15.05
C ALA A 469 -15.75 16.02 -16.25
N GLN A 470 -16.74 15.13 -16.17
CA GLN A 470 -17.12 14.15 -17.21
C GLN A 470 -15.91 13.37 -17.72
N THR A 471 -15.06 12.91 -16.78
CA THR A 471 -13.87 12.14 -17.13
C THR A 471 -13.60 11.00 -16.17
N SER A 472 -13.15 9.88 -16.74
CA SER A 472 -12.58 8.75 -16.01
C SER A 472 -11.06 8.79 -15.95
N ASP A 473 -10.42 9.72 -16.66
CA ASP A 473 -8.95 9.82 -16.77
C ASP A 473 -8.43 10.85 -15.76
N ALA A 474 -7.86 10.36 -14.66
CA ALA A 474 -7.30 11.19 -13.60
C ALA A 474 -6.21 12.15 -14.11
N LYS A 475 -5.46 11.81 -15.16
CA LYS A 475 -4.39 12.67 -15.68
C LYS A 475 -4.93 13.97 -16.29
N LYS A 476 -6.15 13.96 -16.84
CA LYS A 476 -6.78 15.16 -17.38
C LYS A 476 -7.07 16.21 -16.31
N LEU A 477 -7.09 15.80 -15.04
CA LEU A 477 -7.36 16.67 -13.90
C LEU A 477 -6.07 17.20 -13.22
N ASP A 478 -4.89 16.77 -13.68
CA ASP A 478 -3.61 17.21 -13.12
C ASP A 478 -3.32 18.68 -13.36
N VAL A 479 -3.86 19.25 -14.43
CA VAL A 479 -3.60 20.63 -14.84
C VAL A 479 -4.87 21.46 -14.78
N THR A 480 -4.81 22.55 -14.03
CA THR A 480 -5.82 23.62 -13.99
C THR A 480 -5.15 24.97 -14.28
N GLU A 481 -5.95 26.03 -14.40
CA GLU A 481 -5.44 27.42 -14.54
C GLU A 481 -6.07 28.36 -13.50
N TYR A 482 -6.80 27.80 -12.54
CA TYR A 482 -7.53 28.55 -11.54
C TYR A 482 -6.58 29.41 -10.72
N TRP A 483 -5.49 28.84 -10.20
CA TRP A 483 -4.64 29.53 -9.23
C TRP A 483 -3.85 30.69 -9.85
N THR A 484 -3.46 30.55 -11.12
CA THR A 484 -2.77 31.59 -11.90
C THR A 484 -3.70 32.65 -12.50
N SER A 485 -4.95 32.32 -12.80
CA SER A 485 -5.89 33.18 -13.55
C SER A 485 -7.24 33.32 -12.85
N GLU A 486 -7.26 33.95 -11.67
CA GLU A 486 -8.44 34.02 -10.79
C GLU A 486 -9.76 34.43 -11.50
N ARG A 487 -10.84 33.72 -11.17
CA ARG A 487 -12.18 33.90 -11.73
C ARG A 487 -13.21 33.98 -10.60
N GLU A 488 -14.22 34.85 -10.76
CA GLU A 488 -15.29 35.03 -9.77
C GLU A 488 -16.33 33.89 -9.80
N ILE A 489 -16.60 33.35 -11.00
CA ILE A 489 -17.59 32.27 -11.20
C ILE A 489 -16.83 30.96 -11.41
N LEU A 490 -17.19 29.92 -10.65
CA LEU A 490 -16.57 28.61 -10.76
C LEU A 490 -17.06 27.86 -11.99
N GLY A 491 -16.14 27.59 -12.92
CA GLY A 491 -16.32 26.57 -13.96
C GLY A 491 -15.94 25.17 -13.48
N THR A 492 -16.15 24.18 -14.35
CA THR A 492 -15.82 22.77 -14.09
C THR A 492 -14.37 22.56 -13.64
N MET A 493 -13.40 23.15 -14.32
CA MET A 493 -11.98 22.99 -13.95
C MET A 493 -11.59 23.81 -12.70
N ASP A 494 -12.37 24.82 -12.34
CA ASP A 494 -12.18 25.56 -11.09
C ASP A 494 -12.63 24.70 -9.90
N VAL A 495 -13.72 23.94 -10.05
CA VAL A 495 -14.13 22.90 -9.08
C VAL A 495 -13.02 21.86 -8.91
N VAL A 496 -12.44 21.37 -10.00
CA VAL A 496 -11.30 20.43 -9.96
C VAL A 496 -10.11 21.04 -9.20
N ALA A 497 -9.78 22.30 -9.46
CA ALA A 497 -8.67 23.00 -8.78
C ALA A 497 -8.91 23.14 -7.27
N LEU A 498 -10.14 23.47 -6.87
CA LEU A 498 -10.51 23.56 -5.46
C LEU A 498 -10.55 22.17 -4.79
N VAL A 499 -11.00 21.12 -5.48
CA VAL A 499 -10.96 19.75 -4.97
C VAL A 499 -9.52 19.25 -4.82
N LYS A 500 -8.60 19.60 -5.72
CA LYS A 500 -7.15 19.36 -5.53
C LYS A 500 -6.62 20.02 -4.27
N CYS A 501 -7.05 21.26 -3.98
CA CYS A 501 -6.72 21.93 -2.73
C CYS A 501 -7.35 21.22 -1.51
N PHE A 502 -8.57 20.71 -1.62
CA PHE A 502 -9.19 19.88 -0.58
C PHE A 502 -8.39 18.59 -0.33
N ILE A 503 -7.94 17.87 -1.37
CA ILE A 503 -7.05 16.70 -1.25
C ILE A 503 -5.80 17.08 -0.46
N LEU A 504 -5.20 18.24 -0.77
CA LEU A 504 -4.03 18.77 -0.07
C LEU A 504 -4.32 19.08 1.41
N GLU A 505 -5.44 19.73 1.73
CA GLU A 505 -5.88 20.01 3.11
C GLU A 505 -6.02 18.72 3.95
N TRP A 506 -6.51 17.65 3.31
CA TRP A 506 -6.77 16.33 3.92
C TRP A 506 -5.59 15.36 3.81
N SER A 507 -4.48 15.79 3.18
CA SER A 507 -3.24 15.03 3.13
C SER A 507 -2.58 14.97 4.49
N THR A 508 -1.96 13.84 4.79
CA THR A 508 -1.38 13.54 6.09
C THR A 508 0.13 13.67 6.04
N ASP A 509 0.71 14.17 7.12
CA ASP A 509 2.16 14.33 7.24
C ASP A 509 2.83 12.96 7.10
N PHE A 510 3.66 12.79 6.07
CA PHE A 510 4.48 11.58 5.96
C PHE A 510 5.56 11.59 7.06
N ASP A 511 5.76 10.44 7.70
CA ASP A 511 6.83 10.29 8.68
C ASP A 511 8.18 10.14 7.98
N TYR A 512 8.80 11.28 7.66
CA TYR A 512 10.12 11.31 7.06
C TYR A 512 11.18 10.64 7.96
N GLN A 513 10.99 10.60 9.28
CA GLN A 513 11.98 10.04 10.19
C GLN A 513 12.20 8.53 9.95
N MET A 514 11.21 7.82 9.39
CA MET A 514 11.36 6.44 8.91
C MET A 514 12.55 6.23 7.98
N TYR A 515 12.90 7.24 7.19
CA TYR A 515 14.07 7.20 6.31
C TYR A 515 15.37 7.05 7.10
N HIS A 516 15.45 7.62 8.30
CA HIS A 516 16.63 7.55 9.16
C HIS A 516 16.56 6.37 10.13
N ASP A 517 15.36 6.01 10.56
CA ASP A 517 15.15 5.00 11.60
C ASP A 517 15.20 3.58 11.05
N LEU A 518 14.76 3.34 9.81
CA LEU A 518 14.68 1.98 9.27
C LEU A 518 15.97 1.54 8.55
N PRO A 519 16.37 0.26 8.65
CA PRO A 519 17.50 -0.28 7.92
C PRO A 519 17.26 -0.28 6.40
N LEU A 520 18.33 -0.38 5.61
CA LEU A 520 18.25 -0.39 4.14
C LEU A 520 17.42 -1.54 3.59
N THR A 521 17.47 -2.69 4.25
CA THR A 521 16.76 -3.92 3.91
C THR A 521 16.04 -4.47 5.13
N MET A 522 14.84 -4.97 4.93
CA MET A 522 13.93 -5.51 5.95
C MET A 522 13.32 -6.80 5.45
N GLU A 523 12.72 -7.58 6.36
CA GLU A 523 12.01 -8.82 6.03
C GLU A 523 10.50 -8.52 6.08
N PHE A 524 9.76 -8.79 5.01
CA PHE A 524 8.31 -8.61 4.96
C PHE A 524 7.64 -9.97 5.08
N ALA A 525 7.01 -10.19 6.23
CA ALA A 525 6.35 -11.42 6.65
C ALA A 525 4.99 -11.64 5.99
#